data_AF-R4WTP5-F1
#
_entry.id   AF-R4WTP5-F1
#
_cell.length_a   1.000
_cell.length_b   1.000
_cell.length_c   1.000
_cell.angle_alpha   90.00
_cell.angle_beta   90.00
_cell.angle_gamma   90.00
#
_symmetry.space_group_name_H-M   'P 1'
#
loop_
_entity.id
_entity.type
_entity.pdbx_description
1 polymer ?
#
loop_
_entity_poly.entity_id
_entity_poly.type
_entity_poly.pdbx_seq_one_letter_code
_entity_poly.pdbx_strand_id
1 'polypeptide(L)'
;MSTAHDDLDAWKRQRTVELAFELADSGRYENFGDIAYALQFERGMTTAQALIDDPDMRRLLNERCGDARDRLPPPEPEVVEAIAIAIANAIADASHDHAELPQVELPQAELPQATHFESAPSLLRRAMRFVWRSGAGSLNSAAS
;
A
#
# COMPACT_ATOMS: atom_id res chain seq x y z
N MET A 1 31.76 12.01 -26.06
CA MET A 1 30.94 13.10 -25.49
C MET A 1 29.58 12.50 -25.14
N SER A 2 29.25 12.44 -23.85
CA SER A 2 28.12 11.68 -23.26
C SER A 2 27.04 12.61 -22.67
N THR A 3 26.93 13.83 -23.19
CA THR A 3 26.17 14.92 -22.57
C THR A 3 24.68 14.63 -22.45
N ALA A 4 24.08 13.96 -23.44
CA ALA A 4 22.64 13.65 -23.40
C ALA A 4 22.25 12.68 -22.27
N HIS A 5 23.15 11.79 -21.85
CA HIS A 5 22.91 10.88 -20.72
C HIS A 5 23.09 11.62 -19.40
N ASP A 6 24.13 12.46 -19.31
CA ASP A 6 24.41 13.28 -18.14
C ASP A 6 23.28 14.28 -17.86
N ASP A 7 22.73 14.91 -18.91
CA ASP A 7 21.60 15.85 -18.82
C ASP A 7 20.32 15.16 -18.32
N LEU A 8 20.05 13.94 -18.78
CA LEU A 8 18.89 13.16 -18.34
C LEU A 8 19.01 12.78 -16.87
N ASP A 9 20.19 12.36 -16.43
CA ASP A 9 20.41 11.96 -15.04
C ASP A 9 20.46 13.17 -14.10
N ALA A 10 20.97 14.31 -14.56
CA ALA A 10 20.86 15.59 -13.85
C ALA A 10 19.40 16.00 -13.67
N TRP A 11 18.58 15.89 -14.72
CA TRP A 11 17.15 16.19 -14.65
C TRP A 11 16.41 15.25 -13.68
N LYS A 12 16.68 13.94 -13.72
CA LYS A 12 16.08 12.98 -12.77
C LYS A 12 16.46 13.32 -11.33
N ARG A 13 17.73 13.62 -11.06
CA ARG A 13 18.21 14.04 -9.74
C ARG A 13 17.47 15.27 -9.26
N GLN A 14 17.41 16.30 -10.09
CA GLN A 14 16.68 17.53 -9.76
C GLN A 14 15.22 17.21 -9.43
N ARG A 15 14.55 16.39 -10.24
CA ARG A 15 13.14 16.04 -10.02
C ARG A 15 12.92 15.26 -8.73
N THR A 16 13.83 14.35 -8.39
CA THR A 16 13.77 13.61 -7.12
C THR A 16 13.94 14.54 -5.92
N VAL A 17 14.86 15.50 -5.99
CA VAL A 17 15.09 16.48 -4.91
C VAL A 17 13.88 17.38 -4.72
N GLU A 18 13.28 17.88 -5.80
CA GLU A 18 12.06 18.68 -5.74
C GLU A 18 10.92 17.93 -5.03
N LEU A 19 10.69 16.67 -5.40
CA LEU A 19 9.67 15.84 -4.76
C LEU A 19 9.99 15.55 -3.28
N ALA A 20 11.25 15.32 -2.93
CA ALA A 20 11.66 15.15 -1.55
C ALA A 20 11.31 16.39 -0.69
N PHE A 21 11.51 17.59 -1.24
CA PHE A 21 11.12 18.83 -0.58
C PHE A 21 9.61 19.01 -0.48
N GLU A 22 8.84 18.69 -1.52
CA GLU A 22 7.37 18.70 -1.46
C GLU A 22 6.85 17.77 -0.35
N LEU A 23 7.46 16.59 -0.19
CA LEU A 23 7.11 15.65 0.86
C LEU A 23 7.50 16.19 2.25
N ALA A 24 8.71 16.73 2.41
CA ALA A 24 9.14 17.33 3.68
C ALA A 24 8.22 18.48 4.13
N ASP A 25 7.85 19.36 3.21
CA ASP A 25 6.99 20.52 3.49
C ASP A 25 5.54 20.15 3.77
N SER A 26 5.11 18.94 3.41
CA SER A 26 3.73 18.49 3.67
C SER A 26 3.44 18.29 5.16
N GLY A 27 4.47 18.16 6.00
CA GLY A 27 4.34 17.86 7.43
C GLY A 27 3.78 16.46 7.73
N ARG A 28 3.56 15.62 6.71
CA ARG A 28 3.06 14.24 6.86
C ARG A 28 4.14 13.22 7.24
N TYR A 29 5.39 13.55 6.98
CA TYR A 29 6.53 12.65 7.14
C TYR A 29 7.40 13.13 8.30
N GLU A 30 7.92 12.20 9.10
CA GLU A 30 8.66 12.58 10.32
C GLU A 30 10.12 12.88 10.04
N ASN A 31 10.71 12.15 9.09
CA ASN A 31 12.12 12.24 8.78
C ASN A 31 12.42 11.79 7.33
N PHE A 32 13.68 11.95 6.94
CA PHE A 32 14.25 11.51 5.67
C PHE A 32 13.92 10.06 5.31
N GLY A 33 13.92 9.14 6.27
CA GLY A 33 13.62 7.72 6.05
C GLY A 33 12.21 7.52 5.50
N ASP A 34 11.24 8.23 6.05
CA ASP A 34 9.85 8.16 5.59
C ASP A 34 9.70 8.78 4.20
N ILE A 35 10.42 9.87 3.92
CA ILE A 35 10.47 10.49 2.58
C ILE A 35 11.09 9.52 1.58
N ALA A 36 12.23 8.90 1.91
CA ALA A 36 12.90 7.94 1.04
C ALA A 36 12.01 6.73 0.76
N TYR A 37 11.28 6.25 1.78
CA TYR A 37 10.29 5.20 1.63
C TYR A 37 9.16 5.62 0.69
N ALA A 38 8.56 6.79 0.89
CA ALA A 38 7.48 7.28 0.04
C ALA A 38 7.92 7.45 -1.43
N LEU A 39 9.12 7.99 -1.65
CA LEU A 39 9.69 8.09 -3.00
C LEU A 39 9.88 6.71 -3.64
N GLN A 40 10.40 5.74 -2.89
CA GLN A 40 10.67 4.41 -3.42
C GLN A 40 9.39 3.60 -3.70
N PHE A 41 8.47 3.55 -2.74
CA PHE A 41 7.32 2.64 -2.78
C PHE A 41 6.03 3.30 -3.26
N GLU A 42 5.76 4.55 -2.89
CA GLU A 42 4.52 5.25 -3.31
C GLU A 42 4.70 5.89 -4.69
N ARG A 43 5.90 6.40 -5.00
CA ARG A 43 6.22 7.07 -6.28
C ARG A 43 6.98 6.18 -7.27
N GLY A 44 7.36 4.96 -6.88
CA GLY A 44 8.07 4.02 -7.74
C GLY A 44 9.51 4.43 -8.11
N MET A 45 10.11 5.38 -7.38
CA MET A 45 11.45 5.88 -7.65
C MET A 45 12.50 5.04 -6.93
N THR A 46 12.81 3.86 -7.49
CA THR A 46 13.67 2.86 -6.84
C THR A 46 15.08 3.35 -6.52
N THR A 47 15.59 4.31 -7.29
CA THR A 47 16.92 4.92 -7.10
C THR A 47 16.88 6.20 -6.26
N ALA A 48 15.70 6.66 -5.82
CA ALA A 48 15.56 7.96 -5.16
C ALA A 48 16.48 8.09 -3.94
N GLN A 49 16.48 7.09 -3.06
CA GLN A 49 17.31 7.09 -1.85
C GLN A 49 18.77 7.39 -2.19
N ALA A 50 19.36 6.70 -3.18
CA ALA A 50 20.74 6.93 -3.58
C ALA A 50 21.01 8.33 -4.14
N LEU A 51 19.99 9.01 -4.68
CA LEU A 51 20.11 10.36 -5.23
C LEU A 51 20.02 11.45 -4.15
N ILE A 52 19.33 11.16 -3.02
CA ILE A 52 19.14 12.10 -1.91
C ILE A 52 19.91 11.70 -0.64
N ASP A 53 20.81 10.72 -0.73
CA ASP A 53 21.52 10.14 0.42
C ASP A 53 22.68 10.99 0.97
N ASP A 54 22.74 12.25 0.56
CA ASP A 54 23.76 13.17 1.03
C ASP A 54 23.49 13.60 2.49
N PRO A 55 24.51 13.62 3.38
CA PRO A 55 24.31 13.94 4.79
C PRO A 55 23.74 15.34 5.02
N ASP A 56 24.09 16.33 4.19
CA ASP A 56 23.57 17.69 4.32
C ASP A 56 22.12 17.74 3.81
N MET A 57 21.81 17.03 2.73
CA MET A 57 20.43 16.88 2.24
C MET A 57 19.52 16.20 3.28
N ARG A 58 20.01 15.14 3.93
CA ARG A 58 19.27 14.45 5.01
C ARG A 58 18.95 15.39 6.17
N ARG A 59 19.91 16.22 6.59
CA ARG A 59 19.70 17.23 7.64
C ARG A 59 18.65 18.25 7.23
N LEU A 60 18.78 18.80 6.03
CA LEU A 60 17.83 19.78 5.49
C LEU A 60 16.40 19.22 5.41
N LEU A 61 16.23 17.99 4.94
CA LEU A 61 14.92 17.35 4.86
C LEU A 61 14.30 17.12 6.24
N ASN A 62 15.10 16.69 7.23
CA ASN A 62 14.63 16.51 8.60
C ASN A 62 14.22 17.84 9.25
N GLU A 63 15.00 18.91 9.04
CA GLU A 63 14.66 20.25 9.51
C GLU A 63 13.33 20.72 8.91
N ARG A 64 13.15 20.55 7.60
CA ARG A 64 11.90 20.91 6.91
C ARG A 64 10.71 20.09 7.39
N CYS A 65 10.89 18.80 7.65
CA CYS A 65 9.86 17.96 8.26
C CYS A 65 9.44 18.50 9.64
N GLY A 66 10.40 18.84 10.50
CA GLY A 66 10.14 19.44 11.80
C GLY A 66 9.40 20.76 11.69
N ASP A 67 9.93 21.68 10.89
CA ASP A 67 9.33 22.98 10.58
C ASP A 67 7.89 22.87 10.06
N ALA A 68 7.64 21.94 9.13
CA ALA A 68 6.31 21.74 8.56
C ALA A 68 5.33 21.19 9.59
N ARG A 69 5.78 20.26 10.45
CA ARG A 69 4.98 19.72 11.55
C ARG A 69 4.66 20.77 12.60
N ASP A 70 5.62 21.62 12.95
CA ASP A 70 5.42 22.70 13.92
C ASP A 70 4.46 23.77 13.41
N ARG A 71 4.35 23.93 12.08
CA ARG A 71 3.35 24.80 11.43
C ARG A 71 1.96 24.18 11.35
N LEU A 72 1.85 22.85 11.41
CA LEU A 72 0.55 22.19 11.37
C LEU A 72 -0.19 22.45 12.69
N PRO A 73 -1.47 22.86 12.63
CA PRO A 73 -2.26 22.98 13.84
C PRO A 73 -2.35 21.60 14.52
N PRO A 74 -2.37 21.54 15.87
CA PRO A 74 -2.62 20.29 16.58
C PRO A 74 -3.89 19.64 16.03
N PRO A 75 -3.92 18.31 15.85
CA PRO A 75 -5.13 17.64 15.39
C PRO A 75 -6.26 17.98 16.37
N GLU A 76 -7.23 18.78 15.93
CA GLU A 76 -8.38 19.12 16.75
C GLU A 76 -9.10 17.81 17.13
N PRO A 77 -9.40 17.58 18.42
CA PRO A 77 -9.88 16.29 18.92
C PRO A 77 -11.30 15.90 18.44
N GLU A 78 -11.95 16.64 17.56
CA GLU A 78 -13.39 16.50 17.31
C GLU A 78 -13.79 15.35 16.37
N VAL A 79 -12.87 14.78 15.59
CA VAL A 79 -13.23 13.75 14.58
C VAL A 79 -13.04 12.31 15.06
N VAL A 80 -12.11 12.08 16.01
CA VAL A 80 -11.80 10.73 16.49
C VAL A 80 -12.91 10.21 17.42
N GLU A 81 -13.51 11.09 18.22
CA GLU A 81 -14.59 10.74 19.14
C GLU A 81 -15.91 10.46 18.38
N ALA A 82 -16.21 11.24 17.33
CA ALA A 82 -17.40 11.02 16.50
C ALA A 82 -17.37 9.67 15.74
N ILE A 83 -16.20 9.26 15.24
CA ILE A 83 -16.03 7.97 14.55
C ILE A 83 -16.11 6.82 15.56
N ALA A 84 -15.52 6.96 16.75
CA ALA A 84 -15.59 5.94 17.81
C ALA A 84 -17.04 5.73 18.31
N ILE A 85 -17.81 6.81 18.48
CA ILE A 85 -19.22 6.75 18.87
C ILE A 85 -20.07 6.11 17.75
N ALA A 86 -19.80 6.45 16.49
CA ALA A 86 -20.51 5.86 15.36
C ALA A 86 -20.25 4.34 15.22
N ILE A 87 -19.00 3.90 15.42
CA ILE A 87 -18.64 2.47 15.40
C ILE A 87 -19.26 1.74 16.60
N ALA A 88 -19.26 2.34 17.80
CA ALA A 88 -19.88 1.74 18.99
C ALA A 88 -21.40 1.58 18.83
N ASN A 89 -22.09 2.56 18.25
CA ASN A 89 -23.53 2.49 17.98
C ASN A 89 -23.88 1.42 16.93
N ALA A 90 -23.05 1.26 15.89
CA ALA A 90 -23.24 0.22 14.88
C ALA A 90 -23.06 -1.21 15.43
N ILE A 91 -22.17 -1.40 16.41
CA ILE A 91 -21.97 -2.70 17.07
C ILE A 91 -23.11 -3.01 18.06
N ALA A 92 -23.67 -1.99 18.72
CA ALA A 92 -24.81 -2.15 19.61
C ALA A 92 -26.09 -2.57 18.85
N ASP A 93 -26.32 -2.02 17.65
CA ASP A 93 -27.51 -2.33 16.84
C ASP A 93 -27.44 -3.73 16.20
N ALA A 94 -26.24 -4.22 15.88
CA ALA A 94 -26.04 -5.59 15.37
C ALA A 94 -26.17 -6.69 16.46
N SER A 95 -26.22 -6.31 17.75
CA SER A 95 -26.22 -7.26 18.86
C SER A 95 -27.63 -7.62 19.38
N HIS A 96 -28.72 -7.06 18.82
CA HIS A 96 -30.07 -7.21 19.39
C HIS A 96 -31.03 -8.13 18.63
N ASP A 97 -30.58 -8.86 17.59
CA ASP A 97 -31.49 -9.63 16.72
C ASP A 97 -31.35 -11.17 16.89
N HIS A 98 -31.27 -11.63 18.14
CA HIS A 98 -31.20 -13.05 18.49
C HIS A 98 -32.22 -13.43 19.59
N ALA A 99 -33.50 -13.14 19.39
CA ALA A 99 -34.56 -13.83 20.12
C ALA A 99 -35.92 -13.64 19.43
N GLU A 100 -36.34 -14.62 18.62
CA GLU A 100 -37.64 -15.32 18.74
C GLU A 100 -38.02 -16.02 17.41
N LEU A 101 -38.08 -17.36 17.45
CA LEU A 101 -38.86 -18.15 16.51
C LEU A 101 -40.31 -18.21 17.01
N PRO A 102 -41.30 -18.21 16.11
CA PRO A 102 -42.34 -19.22 16.22
C PRO A 102 -42.56 -19.97 14.89
N GLN A 103 -42.80 -21.27 15.06
CA GLN A 103 -43.05 -22.27 14.03
C GLN A 103 -44.41 -22.04 13.35
N VAL A 104 -44.48 -22.09 12.01
CA VAL A 104 -45.70 -22.42 11.26
C VAL A 104 -45.33 -23.25 10.02
N GLU A 105 -46.17 -24.24 9.74
CA GLU A 105 -46.02 -25.45 8.93
C GLU A 105 -45.54 -25.35 7.48
N LEU A 106 -44.82 -26.41 7.08
CA LEU A 106 -44.64 -26.87 5.70
C LEU A 106 -45.98 -27.22 5.04
N PRO A 107 -46.09 -26.98 3.73
CA PRO A 107 -46.41 -28.09 2.85
C PRO A 107 -45.34 -28.27 1.77
N GLN A 108 -45.01 -29.54 1.53
CA GLN A 108 -44.05 -30.02 0.54
C GLN A 108 -44.48 -29.63 -0.87
N ALA A 109 -43.59 -29.00 -1.63
CA ALA A 109 -43.46 -29.24 -3.08
C ALA A 109 -42.12 -28.66 -3.59
N GLU A 110 -41.29 -29.59 -4.08
CA GLU A 110 -40.36 -29.42 -5.20
C GLU A 110 -39.06 -28.63 -4.97
N LEU A 111 -38.01 -29.40 -4.67
CA LEU A 111 -36.63 -29.12 -5.06
C LEU A 111 -36.53 -29.11 -6.61
N PRO A 112 -35.98 -28.05 -7.23
CA PRO A 112 -35.22 -28.20 -8.45
C PRO A 112 -33.73 -28.19 -8.12
N GLN A 113 -33.12 -29.26 -8.60
CA GLN A 113 -31.73 -29.65 -8.54
C GLN A 113 -30.75 -28.55 -8.98
N ALA A 114 -29.57 -28.61 -8.35
CA ALA A 114 -28.35 -27.99 -8.81
C ALA A 114 -28.09 -28.30 -10.29
N THR A 115 -28.27 -27.31 -11.17
CA THR A 115 -27.61 -27.29 -12.48
C THR A 115 -27.39 -25.83 -12.93
N HIS A 116 -26.21 -25.59 -13.50
CA HIS A 116 -25.80 -24.41 -14.28
C HIS A 116 -25.52 -23.07 -13.57
N PHE A 117 -24.47 -23.03 -12.75
CA PHE A 117 -23.50 -21.92 -12.82
C PHE A 117 -22.35 -22.30 -13.77
N GLU A 118 -22.69 -22.57 -15.03
CA GLU A 118 -21.74 -22.51 -16.13
C GLU A 118 -21.88 -21.14 -16.78
N SER A 119 -21.07 -20.18 -16.33
CA SER A 119 -20.47 -19.13 -17.18
C SER A 119 -19.57 -18.25 -16.30
N ALA A 120 -18.41 -18.78 -15.93
CA ALA A 120 -17.30 -17.98 -15.44
C ALA A 120 -16.37 -17.67 -16.62
N PRO A 121 -16.02 -16.40 -16.90
CA PRO A 121 -15.16 -16.06 -18.03
C PRO A 121 -13.76 -16.68 -17.88
N SER A 122 -13.34 -17.37 -18.93
CA SER A 122 -12.24 -18.34 -19.02
C SER A 122 -10.81 -17.77 -18.98
N LEU A 123 -10.61 -16.52 -18.53
CA LEU A 123 -9.28 -15.90 -18.48
C LEU A 123 -8.48 -16.26 -17.22
N LEU A 124 -9.14 -16.64 -16.11
CA LEU A 124 -8.48 -16.98 -14.84
C LEU A 124 -7.81 -18.36 -14.82
N ARG A 125 -8.09 -19.25 -15.78
CA ARG A 125 -7.47 -20.60 -15.83
C ARG A 125 -6.16 -20.69 -16.63
N ARG A 126 -5.74 -19.64 -17.37
CA ARG A 126 -4.53 -19.73 -18.21
C ARG A 126 -3.22 -19.30 -17.52
N ALA A 127 -3.27 -18.58 -16.40
CA ALA A 127 -2.05 -18.05 -15.76
C ALA A 127 -1.43 -18.98 -14.70
N MET A 128 -2.16 -19.95 -14.13
CA MET A 128 -1.62 -20.86 -13.09
C MET A 128 -0.88 -22.10 -13.62
N ARG A 129 -0.40 -22.10 -14.87
CA ARG A 129 0.34 -23.25 -15.45
C ARG A 129 1.85 -23.05 -15.61
N PHE A 130 2.40 -21.92 -15.16
CA PHE A 130 3.83 -21.58 -15.39
C PHE A 130 4.78 -21.77 -14.20
N VAL A 131 4.32 -22.19 -13.02
CA VAL A 131 5.19 -22.27 -11.83
C VAL A 131 5.78 -23.67 -11.57
N TRP A 132 5.41 -24.72 -12.32
CA TRP A 132 5.99 -26.05 -12.12
C TRP A 132 6.41 -26.70 -13.44
N ARG A 133 7.61 -26.34 -13.94
CA ARG A 133 8.39 -27.20 -14.84
C ARG A 133 9.89 -26.83 -14.90
N SER A 134 10.71 -27.71 -14.29
CA SER A 134 12.12 -28.03 -14.62
C SER A 134 13.21 -27.00 -14.27
N GLY A 135 14.38 -27.37 -13.72
CA GLY A 135 15.01 -28.67 -13.42
C GLY A 135 16.16 -28.44 -12.40
N ALA A 136 16.46 -29.38 -11.50
CA ALA A 136 17.38 -30.50 -11.70
C ALA A 136 18.75 -30.07 -12.28
N GLY A 137 19.65 -29.64 -11.40
CA GLY A 137 21.08 -29.46 -11.68
C GLY A 137 21.89 -30.09 -10.55
N SER A 138 22.70 -31.09 -10.91
CA SER A 138 23.51 -31.95 -10.04
C SER A 138 24.55 -31.20 -9.23
N LEU A 139 24.68 -31.54 -7.94
CA LEU A 139 25.87 -31.23 -7.15
C LEU A 139 27.01 -32.18 -7.55
N ASN A 140 27.82 -31.75 -8.52
CA ASN A 140 29.18 -32.23 -8.69
C ASN A 140 30.12 -31.24 -8.01
N SER A 141 30.55 -31.53 -6.78
CA SER A 141 31.70 -30.88 -6.16
C SER A 141 32.83 -31.89 -6.04
N ALA A 142 33.81 -31.77 -6.93
CA ALA A 142 35.14 -32.35 -6.85
C ALA A 142 36.16 -31.20 -7.08
N ALA A 143 37.33 -31.33 -6.44
CA ALA A 143 38.44 -30.36 -6.31
C ALA A 143 38.14 -29.21 -5.34
N SER A 144 38.94 -28.98 -4.28
CA SER A 144 40.40 -28.99 -4.19
C SER A 144 40.92 -29.47 -2.84
#